data_AF-A0A8I3A6E6-F1
#
_entry.id   AF-A0A8I3A6E6-F1
#
_cell.length_a   1.000
_cell.length_b   1.000
_cell.length_c   1.000
_cell.angle_alpha   90.00
_cell.angle_beta   90.00
_cell.angle_gamma   90.00
#
_symmetry.space_group_name_H-M   'P 1'
#
loop_
_entity.id
_entity.type
_entity.pdbx_description
1 polymer ?
#
loop_
_entity_poly.entity_id
_entity_poly.type
_entity_poly.pdbx_seq_one_letter_code
_entity_poly.pdbx_strand_id
1 'polypeptide(L)'
;MRQTRPLPDTHPELTVLCWPGFTEYRVENWRLARDGSGRVVRGSCAWSWVDVGVVVLGIVWIQVEVPVLRRVLLAGIGFVFTCLVWIRFTQVLHESLLVFPTLGFQLETHRGHPFLPTLLITRHFIPLSALEDVVIHEGFRRWNVRFYLAALRRTMTYEVSTVASASTTTSTSTLGAAAATTSGTLGTASGRIEVRVAFENVLPYFPVLKSIYLGVQETLFPPPARVVQTGDDR
;
A
#
# COMPACT_ATOMS: atom_id res chain seq x y z
N MET A 1 22.61 -5.91 -4.79
CA MET A 1 21.15 -6.03 -4.94
C MET A 1 20.86 -7.44 -5.39
N ARG A 2 20.08 -8.21 -4.63
CA ARG A 2 19.70 -9.58 -5.01
C ARG A 2 18.21 -9.62 -5.29
N GLN A 3 17.84 -10.03 -6.49
CA GLN A 3 16.44 -10.22 -6.87
C GLN A 3 16.15 -11.72 -6.91
N THR A 4 15.06 -12.14 -6.28
CA THR A 4 14.59 -13.53 -6.31
C THR A 4 13.10 -13.57 -6.63
N ARG A 5 12.67 -14.67 -7.26
CA ARG A 5 11.26 -15.00 -7.48
C ARG A 5 11.02 -16.34 -6.78
N PRO A 6 10.45 -16.34 -5.57
CA PRO A 6 10.34 -17.57 -4.78
C PRO A 6 9.36 -18.57 -5.38
N LEU A 7 8.44 -18.13 -6.25
CA LEU A 7 7.39 -18.94 -6.85
C LEU A 7 7.32 -18.73 -8.37
N PRO A 8 8.39 -19.03 -9.13
CA PRO A 8 8.49 -18.65 -10.54
C PRO A 8 7.46 -19.35 -11.43
N ASP A 9 7.10 -20.60 -11.10
CA ASP A 9 6.23 -21.41 -11.95
C ASP A 9 4.74 -21.20 -11.64
N THR A 10 4.40 -20.93 -10.37
CA THR A 10 3.01 -20.81 -9.90
C THR A 10 2.56 -19.37 -9.70
N HIS A 11 3.46 -18.49 -9.25
CA HIS A 11 3.15 -17.10 -8.89
C HIS A 11 4.29 -16.14 -9.27
N PRO A 12 4.58 -15.99 -10.57
CA PRO A 12 5.67 -15.14 -11.06
C PRO A 12 5.43 -13.64 -10.83
N GLU A 13 4.22 -13.25 -10.42
CA GLU A 13 3.88 -11.88 -10.03
C GLU A 13 4.65 -11.40 -8.78
N LEU A 14 5.15 -12.32 -7.95
CA LEU A 14 5.91 -12.00 -6.75
C LEU A 14 7.41 -11.88 -7.07
N THR A 15 7.96 -10.70 -6.78
CA THR A 15 9.40 -10.44 -6.84
C THR A 15 9.88 -9.93 -5.48
N VAL A 16 10.95 -10.55 -4.97
CA VAL A 16 11.60 -10.14 -3.72
C VAL A 16 12.94 -9.49 -4.07
N LEU A 17 13.14 -8.28 -3.56
CA LEU A 17 14.33 -7.47 -3.80
C LEU A 17 15.03 -7.24 -2.46
N CYS A 18 16.18 -7.88 -2.29
CA CYS A 18 17.00 -7.74 -1.08
C CYS A 18 18.06 -6.65 -1.27
N TRP A 19 18.01 -5.67 -0.39
CA TRP A 19 19.01 -4.62 -0.24
C TRP A 19 19.73 -4.76 1.11
N PRO A 20 20.94 -4.19 1.27
CA PRO A 20 21.71 -4.31 2.52
C PRO A 20 21.02 -3.75 3.79
N GLY A 21 19.91 -3.04 3.67
CA GLY A 21 19.17 -2.48 4.80
C GLY A 21 17.65 -2.67 4.76
N PHE A 22 17.11 -3.25 3.69
CA PHE A 22 15.67 -3.50 3.58
C PHE A 22 15.36 -4.60 2.57
N THR A 23 14.19 -5.21 2.72
CA THR A 23 13.65 -6.19 1.76
C THR A 23 12.36 -5.64 1.18
N GLU A 24 12.28 -5.54 -0.15
CA GLU A 24 11.06 -5.15 -0.85
C GLU A 24 10.37 -6.41 -1.41
N TYR A 25 9.10 -6.60 -1.01
CA TYR A 25 8.19 -7.58 -1.55
C TYR A 25 7.27 -6.90 -2.56
N ARG A 26 7.55 -7.07 -3.84
CA ARG A 26 6.78 -6.48 -4.94
C ARG A 26 5.81 -7.50 -5.53
N VAL A 27 4.55 -7.11 -5.67
CA VAL A 27 3.51 -7.89 -6.34
C VAL A 27 2.99 -7.10 -7.54
N GLU A 28 3.22 -7.63 -8.74
CA GLU A 28 2.77 -7.02 -9.99
C GLU A 28 1.30 -7.31 -10.28
N ASN A 29 0.59 -6.37 -10.92
CA ASN A 29 -0.83 -6.54 -11.28
C ASN A 29 -1.00 -7.36 -12.58
N TRP A 30 -0.37 -8.52 -12.64
CA TRP A 30 -0.67 -9.56 -13.62
C TRP A 30 -0.64 -10.92 -12.93
N ARG A 31 -1.27 -11.91 -13.53
CA ARG A 31 -1.44 -13.24 -12.93
C ARG A 31 -1.43 -14.31 -14.00
N LEU A 32 -1.03 -15.53 -13.66
CA LEU A 32 -1.24 -16.68 -14.54
C LEU A 32 -2.74 -17.02 -14.62
N ALA A 33 -3.17 -17.47 -15.79
CA ALA A 33 -4.52 -17.93 -16.04
C ALA A 33 -4.80 -19.18 -15.20
N ARG A 34 -6.04 -19.29 -14.70
CA ARG A 34 -6.48 -20.38 -13.79
C ARG A 34 -6.70 -21.72 -14.48
N ASP A 35 -6.70 -21.74 -15.80
CA ASP A 35 -6.92 -22.92 -16.63
C ASP A 35 -5.69 -23.85 -16.70
N GLY A 36 -4.61 -23.53 -15.97
CA GLY A 36 -3.36 -24.28 -16.04
C GLY A 36 -2.59 -24.07 -17.34
N SER A 37 -3.05 -23.18 -18.23
CA SER A 37 -2.37 -22.89 -19.50
C SER A 37 -1.03 -22.17 -19.33
N GLY A 38 -0.75 -21.65 -18.13
CA GLY A 38 0.40 -20.79 -17.89
C GLY A 38 0.29 -19.43 -18.60
N ARG A 39 -0.87 -19.08 -19.18
CA ARG A 39 -1.03 -17.82 -19.88
C ARG A 39 -1.01 -16.65 -18.91
N VAL A 40 -0.21 -15.63 -19.20
CA VAL A 40 -0.20 -14.39 -18.41
C VAL A 40 -1.43 -13.54 -18.71
N VAL A 41 -2.29 -13.35 -17.71
CA VAL A 41 -3.41 -12.42 -17.68
C VAL A 41 -2.96 -11.14 -16.98
N ARG A 42 -2.70 -10.09 -17.76
CA ARG A 42 -2.38 -8.77 -17.19
C ARG A 42 -3.65 -8.09 -16.67
N GLY A 43 -3.62 -7.64 -15.42
CA GLY A 43 -4.67 -6.84 -14.81
C GLY A 43 -4.71 -5.40 -15.35
N SER A 44 -3.58 -4.93 -15.89
CA SER A 44 -3.50 -3.72 -16.71
C SER A 44 -3.60 -4.07 -18.19
N CYS A 45 -4.45 -3.35 -18.92
CA CYS A 45 -4.61 -3.56 -20.36
C CYS A 45 -3.68 -2.59 -21.09
N ALA A 46 -2.80 -3.12 -21.94
CA ALA A 46 -2.11 -2.33 -22.96
C ALA A 46 -3.15 -1.65 -23.88
N TRP A 47 -2.75 -0.62 -24.63
CA TRP A 47 -3.62 -0.04 -25.67
C TRP A 47 -4.17 -1.17 -26.54
N SER A 48 -5.49 -1.29 -26.50
CA SER A 48 -6.23 -2.24 -27.31
C SER A 48 -6.40 -1.64 -28.70
N TRP A 49 -6.60 -2.49 -29.70
CA TRP A 49 -6.98 -2.04 -31.04
C TRP A 49 -8.26 -1.18 -31.05
N VAL A 50 -9.11 -1.32 -30.03
CA VAL A 50 -10.30 -0.47 -29.84
C VAL A 50 -9.88 0.97 -29.55
N ASP A 51 -8.85 1.19 -28.73
CA ASP A 51 -8.38 2.55 -28.41
C ASP A 51 -7.81 3.24 -29.66
N VAL A 52 -7.08 2.48 -30.49
CA VAL A 52 -6.61 2.95 -31.82
C VAL A 52 -7.81 3.28 -32.72
N GLY A 53 -8.82 2.41 -32.74
CA GLY A 53 -10.05 2.63 -33.49
C GLY A 53 -10.79 3.91 -33.08
N VAL A 54 -10.88 4.21 -31.78
CA VAL A 54 -11.50 5.44 -31.26
C VAL A 54 -10.74 6.68 -31.74
N VAL A 55 -9.41 6.66 -31.72
CA VAL A 55 -8.58 7.77 -32.20
C VAL A 55 -8.74 7.97 -33.70
N VAL A 56 -8.67 6.90 -34.49
CA VAL A 56 -8.84 6.96 -35.95
C VAL A 56 -10.25 7.45 -36.32
N LEU A 57 -11.28 6.95 -35.64
CA LEU A 57 -12.66 7.40 -35.83
C LEU A 57 -12.80 8.90 -35.55
N GLY A 58 -12.16 9.38 -34.47
CA GLY A 58 -12.10 10.82 -34.16
C GLY A 58 -11.47 11.65 -35.28
N ILE A 59 -10.38 11.17 -35.90
CA ILE A 59 -9.70 11.84 -37.02
C ILE A 59 -10.57 11.85 -38.28
N VAL A 60 -11.16 10.71 -38.65
CA VAL A 60 -12.05 10.60 -39.82
C VAL A 60 -13.27 11.52 -39.66
N TRP A 61 -13.78 11.67 -38.44
CA TRP A 61 -14.97 12.48 -38.16
C TRP A 61 -14.74 14.00 -38.31
N ILE A 62 -13.49 14.48 -38.31
CA ILE A 62 -13.16 15.89 -38.57
C ILE A 62 -13.64 16.33 -39.97
N GLN A 63 -13.89 15.39 -40.89
CA GLN A 63 -14.32 15.61 -42.27
C GLN A 63 -15.84 15.89 -42.44
N VAL A 64 -16.66 15.80 -41.38
CA VAL A 64 -18.12 16.01 -41.49
C VAL A 64 -18.47 17.51 -41.45
N GLU A 65 -19.24 17.99 -42.43
CA GLU A 65 -19.51 19.43 -42.64
C GLU A 65 -20.63 20.04 -41.77
N VAL A 66 -21.41 19.25 -41.03
CA VAL A 66 -22.56 19.77 -40.26
C VAL A 66 -22.09 20.44 -38.95
N PRO A 67 -22.23 21.77 -38.78
CA PRO A 67 -21.51 22.52 -37.75
C PRO A 67 -21.99 22.27 -36.32
N VAL A 68 -23.29 22.05 -36.09
CA VAL A 68 -23.85 21.86 -34.74
C VAL A 68 -23.63 20.43 -34.25
N LEU A 69 -23.99 19.43 -35.08
CA LEU A 69 -23.80 18.01 -34.76
C LEU A 69 -22.31 17.68 -34.55
N ARG A 70 -21.41 18.29 -35.34
CA ARG A 70 -19.96 18.15 -35.19
C ARG A 70 -19.48 18.58 -33.80
N ARG A 71 -19.95 19.72 -33.26
CA ARG A 71 -19.50 20.22 -31.94
C ARG A 71 -19.93 19.30 -30.80
N VAL A 72 -21.18 18.84 -30.80
CA VAL A 72 -21.72 17.95 -29.75
C VAL A 72 -20.99 16.61 -29.77
N LEU A 73 -20.81 16.01 -30.95
CA LEU A 73 -20.10 14.75 -31.07
C LEU A 73 -18.61 14.87 -30.74
N LEU A 74 -17.95 15.95 -31.12
CA LEU A 74 -16.55 16.19 -30.76
C LEU A 74 -16.38 16.32 -29.24
N ALA A 75 -17.31 17.00 -28.55
CA ALA A 75 -17.33 17.06 -27.09
C ALA A 75 -17.55 15.67 -26.48
N GLY A 76 -18.46 14.86 -27.05
CA GLY A 76 -18.68 13.47 -26.62
C GLY A 76 -17.47 12.57 -26.80
N ILE A 77 -16.83 12.59 -27.98
CA ILE A 77 -15.59 11.83 -28.26
C ILE A 77 -14.46 12.31 -27.35
N GLY A 78 -14.32 13.63 -27.17
CA GLY A 78 -13.34 14.22 -26.26
C GLY A 78 -13.55 13.74 -24.83
N PHE A 79 -14.79 13.74 -24.33
CA PHE A 79 -15.11 13.23 -23.00
C PHE A 79 -14.79 11.75 -22.86
N VAL A 80 -15.21 10.91 -23.81
CA VAL A 80 -14.89 9.47 -23.82
C VAL A 80 -13.38 9.26 -23.83
N PHE A 81 -12.64 9.99 -24.67
CA PHE A 81 -11.18 9.91 -24.72
C PHE A 81 -10.55 10.31 -23.39
N THR A 82 -10.97 11.43 -22.78
CA THR A 82 -10.49 11.85 -21.46
C THR A 82 -10.80 10.81 -20.38
N CYS A 83 -11.99 10.20 -20.38
CA CYS A 83 -12.34 9.13 -19.47
C CYS A 83 -11.47 7.88 -19.69
N LEU A 84 -11.23 7.48 -20.94
CA LEU A 84 -10.36 6.35 -21.28
C LEU A 84 -8.94 6.61 -20.81
N VAL A 85 -8.38 7.77 -21.14
CA VAL A 85 -7.08 8.25 -20.67
C VAL A 85 -7.03 8.20 -19.14
N TRP A 86 -7.99 8.81 -18.45
CA TRP A 86 -8.06 8.81 -16.99
C TRP A 86 -8.07 7.40 -16.40
N ILE A 87 -8.94 6.51 -16.92
CA ILE A 87 -9.03 5.12 -16.47
C ILE A 87 -7.69 4.39 -16.70
N ARG A 88 -6.99 4.64 -17.81
CA ARG A 88 -5.70 4.02 -18.13
C ARG A 88 -4.56 4.53 -17.27
N PHE A 89 -4.56 5.81 -16.92
CA PHE A 89 -3.52 6.41 -16.08
C PHE A 89 -3.74 6.16 -14.57
N THR A 90 -4.94 5.76 -14.16
CA THR A 90 -5.26 5.42 -12.76
C THR A 90 -5.15 3.92 -12.45
N GLN A 91 -4.73 3.09 -13.42
CA GLN A 91 -4.55 1.65 -13.19
C GLN A 91 -3.41 1.38 -12.21
N VAL A 92 -3.61 0.42 -11.31
CA VAL A 92 -2.56 -0.05 -10.41
C VAL A 92 -1.63 -0.98 -11.18
N LEU A 93 -0.34 -0.66 -11.22
CA LEU A 93 0.67 -1.43 -11.93
C LEU A 93 1.27 -2.50 -11.02
N HIS A 94 1.69 -2.10 -9.82
CA HIS A 94 2.21 -2.99 -8.80
C HIS A 94 2.02 -2.37 -7.42
N GLU A 95 2.04 -3.24 -6.42
CA GLU A 95 2.08 -2.86 -5.01
C GLU A 95 3.33 -3.47 -4.39
N SER A 96 4.02 -2.70 -3.56
CA SER A 96 5.25 -3.11 -2.90
C SER A 96 5.12 -2.94 -1.39
N LEU A 97 5.66 -3.89 -0.64
CA LEU A 97 5.84 -3.84 0.80
C LEU A 97 7.34 -3.82 1.09
N LEU A 98 7.86 -2.69 1.57
CA LEU A 98 9.25 -2.56 1.98
C LEU A 98 9.34 -2.82 3.49
N VAL A 99 10.19 -3.75 3.89
CA VAL A 99 10.44 -4.09 5.29
C VAL A 99 11.82 -3.60 5.67
N PHE A 100 11.86 -2.70 6.66
CA PHE A 100 13.05 -2.16 7.28
C PHE A 100 13.19 -2.79 8.67
N PRO A 101 14.15 -3.70 8.90
CA PRO A 101 14.26 -4.47 10.14
C PRO A 101 14.19 -3.62 11.43
N THR A 102 14.76 -2.42 11.41
CA THR A 102 14.84 -1.53 12.56
C THR A 102 13.82 -0.39 12.58
N LEU A 103 13.19 -0.08 11.44
CA LEU A 103 12.33 1.09 11.29
C LEU A 103 10.84 0.75 11.20
N GLY A 104 10.48 -0.40 10.62
CA GLY A 104 9.09 -0.79 10.36
C GLY A 104 8.89 -1.19 8.91
N PHE A 105 7.72 -0.91 8.33
CA PHE A 105 7.46 -1.23 6.93
C PHE A 105 6.73 -0.09 6.22
N GLN A 106 6.93 -0.04 4.91
CA GLN A 106 6.33 0.95 4.01
C GLN A 106 5.53 0.23 2.94
N LEU A 107 4.26 0.58 2.82
CA LEU A 107 3.40 0.16 1.74
C LEU A 107 3.49 1.17 0.61
N GLU A 108 3.76 0.70 -0.60
CA GLU A 108 3.75 1.52 -1.80
C GLU A 108 2.76 0.98 -2.83
N THR A 109 1.95 1.88 -3.38
CA THR A 109 1.06 1.58 -4.50
C THR A 109 1.49 2.41 -5.68
N HIS A 110 1.89 1.74 -6.75
CA HIS A 110 2.33 2.36 -7.98
C HIS A 110 1.20 2.30 -9.01
N ARG A 111 0.74 3.46 -9.45
CA ARG A 111 -0.32 3.64 -10.44
C ARG A 111 0.23 4.32 -11.70
N GLY A 112 -0.31 3.92 -12.85
CA GLY A 112 0.09 4.48 -14.12
C GLY A 112 -0.18 3.55 -15.29
N HIS A 113 0.49 3.87 -16.38
CA HIS A 113 0.38 3.13 -17.63
C HIS A 113 1.55 2.15 -17.78
N PRO A 114 1.34 0.91 -18.26
CA PRO A 114 2.39 -0.13 -18.27
C PRO A 114 3.62 0.20 -19.13
N PHE A 115 3.48 1.09 -20.12
CA PHE A 115 4.59 1.50 -21.00
C PHE A 115 5.28 2.80 -20.58
N LEU A 116 4.73 3.52 -19.60
CA LEU A 116 5.30 4.78 -19.10
C LEU A 116 5.84 4.57 -17.68
N PRO A 117 6.79 5.40 -17.23
CA PRO A 117 7.17 5.40 -15.83
C PRO A 117 5.94 5.63 -14.93
N THR A 118 5.98 5.04 -13.73
CA THR A 118 4.92 5.14 -12.73
C THR A 118 4.62 6.60 -12.42
N LEU A 119 3.40 7.05 -12.71
CA LEU A 119 3.05 8.47 -12.61
C LEU A 119 2.57 8.86 -11.20
N LEU A 120 1.94 7.91 -10.50
CA LEU A 120 1.34 8.15 -9.19
C LEU A 120 1.83 7.09 -8.22
N ILE A 121 2.50 7.55 -7.17
CA ILE A 121 3.03 6.68 -6.11
C ILE A 121 2.39 7.12 -4.80
N THR A 122 1.62 6.22 -4.19
CA THR A 122 1.10 6.41 -2.83
C THR A 122 1.99 5.63 -1.88
N ARG A 123 2.48 6.28 -0.82
CA ARG A 123 3.36 5.67 0.18
C ARG A 123 2.76 5.80 1.56
N HIS A 124 2.77 4.72 2.33
CA HIS A 124 2.30 4.71 3.71
C HIS A 124 3.32 3.99 4.58
N PHE A 125 3.98 4.74 5.46
CA PHE A 125 4.98 4.21 6.37
C PHE A 125 4.35 3.93 7.74
N ILE A 126 4.61 2.74 8.27
CA ILE A 126 4.17 2.34 9.61
C ILE A 126 5.43 2.07 10.44
N PRO A 127 5.72 2.90 11.45
CA PRO A 127 6.90 2.73 12.29
C PRO A 127 6.76 1.46 13.14
N LEU A 128 7.89 0.80 13.40
CA LEU A 128 7.96 -0.43 14.19
C LEU A 128 7.40 -0.24 15.61
N SER A 129 7.56 0.94 16.20
CA SER A 129 7.02 1.27 17.53
C SER A 129 5.49 1.30 17.59
N ALA A 130 4.83 1.52 16.45
CA ALA A 130 3.38 1.50 16.36
C ALA A 130 2.84 0.18 15.80
N LEU A 131 3.70 -0.67 15.22
CA LEU A 131 3.34 -1.98 14.71
C LEU A 131 3.18 -2.96 15.88
N GLU A 132 2.00 -3.54 16.00
CA GLU A 132 1.70 -4.54 17.01
C GLU A 132 1.93 -5.95 16.46
N ASP A 133 1.37 -6.24 15.29
CA ASP A 133 1.54 -7.52 14.61
C ASP A 133 1.22 -7.42 13.12
N VAL A 134 1.63 -8.42 12.35
CA VAL A 134 1.23 -8.64 10.96
C VAL A 134 0.46 -9.95 10.93
N VAL A 135 -0.76 -9.93 10.39
CA VAL A 135 -1.64 -11.09 10.34
C VAL A 135 -2.13 -11.34 8.92
N ILE A 136 -2.30 -12.61 8.54
CA ILE A 136 -3.08 -12.98 7.37
C ILE A 136 -4.49 -13.30 7.84
N HIS A 137 -5.48 -12.64 7.26
CA HIS A 137 -6.88 -12.88 7.60
C HIS A 137 -7.70 -13.14 6.33
N GLU A 138 -8.80 -13.86 6.49
CA GLU A 138 -9.79 -14.08 5.43
C GLU A 138 -10.92 -13.07 5.53
N GLY A 139 -11.46 -12.63 4.39
CA GLY A 139 -12.58 -11.71 4.37
C GLY A 139 -13.42 -11.85 3.12
N PHE A 140 -14.64 -11.32 3.20
CA PHE A 140 -15.59 -11.33 2.10
C PHE A 140 -15.43 -10.08 1.25
N ARG A 141 -15.15 -10.24 -0.05
CA ARG A 141 -15.25 -9.17 -1.04
C ARG A 141 -16.40 -9.48 -1.98
N ARG A 142 -17.52 -8.76 -1.81
CA ARG A 142 -18.81 -9.00 -2.47
C ARG A 142 -19.39 -10.37 -2.08
N TRP A 143 -18.97 -11.44 -2.76
CA TRP A 143 -19.44 -12.82 -2.55
C TRP A 143 -18.30 -13.84 -2.62
N ASN A 144 -17.05 -13.37 -2.61
CA ASN A 144 -15.88 -14.21 -2.77
C ASN A 144 -14.99 -14.06 -1.52
N VAL A 145 -14.64 -15.18 -0.91
CA VAL A 145 -13.69 -15.24 0.21
C VAL A 145 -12.30 -14.97 -0.35
N ARG A 146 -11.59 -14.02 0.28
CA ARG A 146 -10.23 -13.62 -0.10
C ARG A 146 -9.37 -13.45 1.13
N PHE A 147 -8.10 -13.82 0.99
CA PHE A 147 -7.10 -13.57 2.01
C PHE A 147 -6.50 -12.19 1.81
N TYR A 148 -6.18 -11.52 2.90
CA TYR A 148 -5.48 -10.25 2.91
C TYR A 148 -4.42 -10.26 4.01
N LEU A 149 -3.29 -9.61 3.74
CA LEU A 149 -2.25 -9.38 4.73
C LEU A 149 -2.54 -8.03 5.39
N ALA A 150 -2.72 -8.02 6.71
CA ALA A 150 -3.00 -6.81 7.46
C ALA A 150 -1.91 -6.58 8.50
N ALA A 151 -1.51 -5.32 8.65
CA ALA A 151 -0.70 -4.88 9.75
C ALA A 151 -1.59 -4.19 10.80
N LEU A 152 -1.43 -4.62 12.05
CA LEU A 152 -2.10 -4.05 13.20
C LEU A 152 -1.24 -2.94 13.76
N ARG A 153 -1.81 -1.74 13.86
CA ARG A 153 -1.15 -0.57 14.41
C ARG A 153 -1.86 -0.09 15.66
N ARG A 154 -1.12 0.16 16.73
CA ARG A 154 -1.66 0.78 17.94
C ARG A 154 -1.51 2.30 17.87
N THR A 155 -2.63 3.01 17.94
CA THR A 155 -2.66 4.47 18.05
C THR A 155 -3.05 4.86 19.47
N MET A 156 -2.15 5.55 20.17
CA MET A 156 -2.47 6.16 21.47
C MET A 156 -3.12 7.51 21.22
N THR A 157 -4.39 7.64 21.60
CA THR A 157 -5.06 8.94 21.65
C THR A 157 -5.09 9.40 23.10
N TYR A 158 -4.32 10.45 23.40
CA TYR A 158 -4.41 11.13 24.68
C TYR A 158 -5.55 12.15 24.59
N GLU A 159 -6.74 11.79 25.08
CA GLU A 159 -7.78 12.78 25.29
C GLU A 159 -7.38 13.65 26.48
N VAL A 160 -6.85 14.83 26.19
CA VAL A 160 -6.62 15.85 27.21
C VAL A 160 -7.98 16.40 27.61
N SER A 161 -8.59 15.80 28.63
CA SER A 161 -9.73 16.39 29.31
C SER A 161 -9.23 17.63 30.04
N THR A 162 -9.30 18.79 29.39
CA THR A 162 -9.08 20.09 30.03
C THR A 162 -10.19 20.31 31.04
N VAL A 163 -9.97 19.92 32.28
CA VAL A 163 -10.79 20.40 33.40
C VAL A 163 -10.53 21.90 33.49
N ALA A 164 -11.48 22.69 33.01
CA ALA A 164 -11.45 24.13 33.08
C ALA A 164 -11.55 24.57 34.55
N SER A 165 -10.41 24.64 35.24
CA SER A 165 -10.31 25.32 36.53
C SER A 165 -10.37 26.82 36.26
N ALA A 166 -11.56 27.40 36.46
CA ALA A 166 -11.73 28.85 36.48
C ALA A 166 -10.97 29.43 37.67
N SER A 167 -9.76 29.94 37.43
CA SER A 167 -9.05 30.79 38.39
C SER A 167 -9.28 32.26 38.03
N THR A 168 -10.16 32.90 38.77
CA THR A 168 -10.35 34.35 38.78
C THR A 168 -9.07 35.02 39.28
N THR A 169 -8.34 35.71 38.41
CA THR A 169 -7.12 36.45 38.77
C THR A 169 -7.47 37.87 39.22
N THR A 170 -7.38 38.16 40.52
CA THR A 170 -7.15 39.50 41.05
C THR A 170 -5.67 39.66 41.34
N SER A 171 -5.06 40.68 40.73
CA SER A 171 -3.69 41.16 40.85
C SER A 171 -3.20 41.28 42.30
N THR A 172 -1.90 41.00 42.56
CA THR A 172 -0.89 41.90 43.17
C THR A 172 0.45 41.16 43.30
N SER A 173 1.54 41.90 43.11
CA SER A 173 2.96 41.53 43.16
C SER A 173 3.45 40.94 44.48
N THR A 174 4.46 40.05 44.43
CA THR A 174 5.78 40.15 45.13
C THR A 174 6.56 38.83 45.05
N LEU A 175 7.89 38.97 45.09
CA LEU A 175 8.92 37.93 45.00
C LEU A 175 8.77 36.79 46.02
N GLY A 176 9.03 35.55 45.60
CA GLY A 176 9.24 34.43 46.53
C GLY A 176 9.19 33.06 45.87
N ALA A 177 10.22 32.25 46.11
CA ALA A 177 10.42 30.90 45.59
C ALA A 177 9.26 29.93 45.89
N ALA A 178 8.90 29.04 44.93
CA ALA A 178 8.13 27.84 45.23
C ALA A 178 8.23 26.76 44.13
N ALA A 179 8.69 25.58 44.56
CA ALA A 179 8.26 24.23 44.21
C ALA A 179 7.66 23.96 42.81
N ALA A 180 8.38 23.15 42.03
CA ALA A 180 7.84 22.39 40.92
C ALA A 180 6.70 21.46 41.40
N THR A 181 5.47 21.95 41.30
CA THR A 181 4.26 21.17 41.50
C THR A 181 3.95 20.47 40.18
N THR A 182 4.34 19.20 40.09
CA THR A 182 3.94 18.30 39.00
C THR A 182 2.43 18.03 39.13
N SER A 183 1.62 18.86 38.49
CA SER A 183 0.20 18.61 38.29
C SER A 183 0.02 17.40 37.37
N GLY A 184 -0.21 16.24 37.98
CA GLY A 184 -0.50 14.99 37.27
C GLY A 184 -1.86 15.06 36.59
N THR A 185 -1.86 15.31 35.29
CA THR A 185 -3.04 15.16 34.44
C THR A 185 -3.30 13.66 34.24
N LEU A 186 -4.34 13.11 34.91
CA LEU A 186 -4.83 11.76 34.66
C LEU A 186 -5.60 11.73 33.32
N GLY A 187 -4.85 11.67 32.21
CA GLY A 187 -5.41 11.36 30.90
C GLY A 187 -5.70 9.87 30.81
N THR A 188 -6.95 9.49 30.50
CA THR A 188 -7.29 8.11 30.19
C THR A 188 -6.75 7.78 28.80
N ALA A 189 -5.66 7.03 28.71
CA ALA A 189 -5.10 6.61 27.44
C ALA A 189 -6.02 5.57 26.78
N SER A 190 -6.81 5.99 25.79
CA SER A 190 -7.59 5.07 24.97
C SER A 190 -6.72 4.57 23.81
N GLY A 191 -6.36 3.29 23.85
CA GLY A 191 -5.62 2.64 22.77
C GLY A 191 -6.56 2.21 21.66
N ARG A 192 -6.49 2.86 20.50
CA ARG A 192 -7.24 2.45 19.29
C ARG A 192 -6.36 1.58 18.41
N ILE A 193 -6.84 0.38 18.07
CA ILE A 193 -6.19 -0.48 17.08
C ILE A 193 -6.68 -0.06 15.69
N GLU A 194 -5.74 0.23 14.81
CA GLU A 194 -5.95 0.55 13.40
C GLU A 194 -5.44 -0.62 12.56
N VAL A 195 -6.27 -1.14 11.66
CA VAL A 195 -5.90 -2.22 10.76
C VAL A 195 -5.57 -1.63 9.39
N ARG A 196 -4.36 -1.90 8.89
CA ARG A 196 -3.90 -1.45 7.58
C ARG A 196 -3.66 -2.65 6.67
N VAL A 197 -4.37 -2.71 5.56
CA VAL A 197 -4.29 -3.85 4.65
C VAL A 197 -3.18 -3.60 3.62
N ALA A 198 -2.31 -4.59 3.43
CA ALA A 198 -1.32 -4.61 2.36
C ALA A 198 -1.96 -5.18 1.08
N PHE A 199 -1.49 -4.70 -0.07
CA PHE A 199 -1.90 -5.16 -1.39
C PHE A 199 -3.43 -5.04 -1.66
N GLU A 200 -4.04 -3.93 -1.21
CA GLU A 200 -5.49 -3.69 -1.29
C GLU A 200 -6.05 -3.75 -2.72
N ASN A 201 -5.24 -3.36 -3.71
CA ASN A 201 -5.71 -3.23 -5.09
C ASN A 201 -5.39 -4.49 -5.92
N VAL A 202 -4.22 -5.09 -5.73
CA VAL A 202 -3.79 -6.28 -6.50
C VAL A 202 -4.44 -7.56 -5.96
N LEU A 203 -4.64 -7.65 -4.64
CA LEU A 203 -5.22 -8.80 -3.94
C LEU A 203 -4.57 -10.14 -4.33
N PRO A 204 -3.32 -10.37 -3.90
CA PRO A 204 -2.57 -11.56 -4.25
C PRO A 204 -3.21 -12.84 -3.70
N TYR A 205 -2.85 -13.96 -4.30
CA TYR A 205 -3.27 -15.28 -3.82
C TYR A 205 -2.62 -15.63 -2.48
N PHE A 206 -3.25 -16.55 -1.75
CA PHE A 206 -2.77 -17.00 -0.45
C PHE A 206 -1.31 -17.49 -0.45
N PRO A 207 -0.80 -18.27 -1.43
CA PRO A 207 0.61 -18.67 -1.44
C PRO A 207 1.58 -17.49 -1.52
N VAL A 208 1.22 -16.45 -2.28
CA VAL A 208 1.98 -15.19 -2.36
C VAL A 208 1.97 -14.48 -1.01
N LEU A 209 0.79 -14.30 -0.41
CA LEU A 209 0.64 -13.68 0.91
C LEU A 209 1.42 -14.44 1.99
N LYS A 210 1.36 -15.77 1.98
CA LYS A 210 2.10 -16.64 2.91
C LYS A 210 3.60 -16.48 2.74
N SER A 211 4.11 -16.45 1.50
CA SER A 211 5.54 -16.24 1.24
C SER A 211 6.00 -14.87 1.75
N ILE A 212 5.20 -13.82 1.55
CA ILE A 212 5.52 -12.48 2.04
C ILE A 212 5.48 -12.45 3.56
N TYR A 213 4.44 -13.01 4.18
CA TYR A 213 4.30 -13.07 5.62
C TYR A 213 5.48 -13.77 6.31
N LEU A 214 5.90 -14.93 5.80
CA LEU A 214 7.06 -15.65 6.34
C LEU A 214 8.33 -14.82 6.22
N GLY A 215 8.56 -14.19 5.06
CA GLY A 215 9.73 -13.33 4.88
C GLY A 215 9.70 -12.08 5.78
N VAL A 216 8.53 -11.49 6.00
CA VAL A 216 8.34 -10.37 6.94
C VAL A 216 8.63 -10.82 8.37
N GLN A 217 8.09 -11.96 8.80
CA GLN A 217 8.31 -12.53 10.13
C GLN A 217 9.80 -12.84 10.37
N GLU A 218 10.47 -13.49 9.42
CA GLU A 218 11.91 -13.76 9.50
C GLU A 218 12.76 -12.48 9.59
N THR A 219 12.33 -11.42 8.91
CA THR A 219 13.06 -10.14 8.89
C THR A 219 12.86 -9.31 10.16
N LEU A 220 11.63 -9.29 10.71
CA LEU A 220 11.28 -8.48 11.88
C LEU A 220 11.54 -9.22 13.20
N PHE A 221 11.38 -10.54 13.21
CA PHE A 221 11.54 -11.40 14.37
C PHE A 221 12.58 -12.48 14.07
N PRO A 222 13.85 -12.11 13.85
CA PRO A 222 14.88 -13.08 13.58
C PRO A 222 14.94 -14.10 14.72
N PRO A 223 15.07 -15.41 14.42
CA PRO A 223 15.27 -16.40 15.46
C PRO A 223 16.43 -15.97 16.35
N PRO A 224 16.36 -16.17 17.68
CA PRO A 224 17.50 -15.92 18.54
C PRO A 224 18.67 -16.66 17.93
N ALA A 225 19.78 -15.93 17.68
CA ALA A 225 20.95 -16.47 17.02
C ALA A 225 21.26 -17.81 17.67
N ARG A 226 21.06 -18.90 16.93
CA ARG A 226 21.45 -20.22 17.42
C ARG A 226 22.92 -20.04 17.70
N VAL A 227 23.29 -20.06 18.98
CA VAL A 227 24.69 -20.10 19.39
C VAL A 227 25.19 -21.36 18.73
N VAL A 228 25.86 -21.20 17.59
CA VAL A 228 26.57 -22.27 16.94
C VAL A 228 27.58 -22.65 18.01
N GLN A 229 27.29 -23.73 18.75
CA GLN A 229 28.27 -24.36 19.58
C GLN A 229 29.32 -24.83 18.59
N THR A 230 30.34 -23.99 18.40
CA THR A 230 31.61 -24.38 17.84
C THR A 230 32.10 -25.47 18.80
N GLY A 231 31.75 -26.71 18.48
CA GLY A 231 32.31 -27.87 19.12
C GLY A 231 33.81 -27.75 18.99
N ASP A 232 34.45 -27.47 20.12
CA ASP A 232 35.87 -27.65 20.34
C ASP A 232 36.10 -29.17 20.33
N ASP A 233 36.02 -29.78 19.15
CA ASP A 233 36.45 -31.14 18.90
C ASP A 233 37.98 -31.12 18.90
N ARG A 234 38.55 -31.28 20.10
CA ARG A 234 39.94 -31.65 20.35
C ARG A 234 40.06 -33.14 20.61
#